data_AF-A0AAJ2F8X8-F1
#
_entry.id   AF-A0AAJ2F8X8-F1
#
_cell.length_a   1.000
_cell.length_b   1.000
_cell.length_c   1.000
_cell.angle_alpha   90.00
_cell.angle_beta   90.00
_cell.angle_gamma   90.00
#
_symmetry.space_group_name_H-M   'P 1'
#
loop_
_entity.id
_entity.type
_entity.pdbx_description
1 polymer ?
#
loop_
_entity_poly.entity_id
_entity_poly.type
_entity_poly.pdbx_seq_one_letter_code
_entity_poly.pdbx_strand_id
1 'polypeptide(L)' 'MMKYVTQNGEVLEGETYPDIIVGFRNGLEFPANQTTLEFMVSFANRHLKSNGSKISTLSYGAFLADLVTNKYLTKAE' A
#
# COMPACT_ATOMS: atom_id res chain seq x y z
N MET A 1 10.38 -3.40 14.27
CA MET A 1 9.30 -2.50 13.82
C MET A 1 9.65 -1.98 12.44
N MET A 2 8.71 -1.99 11.50
CA MET A 2 8.89 -1.49 10.15
C MET A 2 8.38 -0.06 10.04
N LYS A 3 9.05 0.75 9.20
CA LYS A 3 8.69 2.16 9.00
C LYS A 3 8.71 2.51 7.51
N TYR A 4 7.73 3.29 7.08
CA TYR A 4 7.59 3.80 5.71
C TYR A 4 7.14 5.24 5.72
N VAL A 5 7.56 6.01 4.71
CA VAL A 5 7.13 7.40 4.50
C VAL A 5 6.28 7.47 3.24
N THR A 6 5.10 8.06 3.35
CA THR A 6 4.18 8.32 2.23
C THR A 6 4.65 9.52 1.40
N GLN A 7 3.99 9.76 0.25
CA GLN A 7 4.30 10.91 -0.61
C GLN A 7 4.04 12.28 0.03
N ASN A 8 3.15 12.37 1.02
CA ASN A 8 2.87 13.60 1.76
C ASN A 8 3.71 13.75 3.05
N GLY A 9 4.67 12.85 3.29
CA GLY A 9 5.59 12.91 4.43
C GLY A 9 5.06 12.29 5.73
N GLU A 10 3.91 11.63 5.69
CA GLU A 10 3.39 10.85 6.83
C GLU A 10 4.24 9.60 7.05
N VAL A 11 4.51 9.30 8.33
CA VAL A 11 5.26 8.10 8.72
C VAL A 11 4.28 7.01 9.15
N LEU A 12 4.32 5.88 8.46
CA LEU A 12 3.59 4.66 8.79
C LEU A 12 4.50 3.74 9.59
N GLU A 13 4.08 3.34 10.79
CA GLU A 13 4.80 2.40 11.66
C GLU A 13 3.96 1.14 11.93
N GLY A 14 4.59 -0.02 11.97
CA GLY A 14 3.89 -1.29 12.22
C GLY A 14 4.81 -2.48 12.50
N GLU A 15 4.27 -3.53 13.11
CA GLU A 15 5.03 -4.76 13.41
C GLU A 15 5.00 -5.75 12.24
N THR A 16 3.97 -5.68 11.40
CA THR A 16 3.71 -6.61 10.29
C THR A 16 3.41 -5.87 8.98
N TYR A 17 3.51 -6.55 7.84
CA TYR A 17 3.17 -5.95 6.54
C TYR A 17 1.70 -5.49 6.45
N PRO A 18 0.72 -6.26 6.96
CA PRO A 18 -0.67 -5.79 7.07
C PRO A 18 -0.80 -4.45 7.79
N ASP A 19 -0.07 -4.21 8.88
CA ASP A 19 -0.18 -2.95 9.65
C ASP A 19 0.16 -1.74 8.79
N ILE A 20 1.25 -1.83 8.01
CA ILE A 20 1.67 -0.78 7.08
C ILE A 20 0.62 -0.56 6.00
N ILE A 21 0.03 -1.63 5.47
CA ILE A 21 -0.99 -1.54 4.41
C ILE A 21 -2.29 -0.93 4.92
N VAL A 22 -2.68 -1.24 6.17
CA VAL A 22 -3.83 -0.61 6.84
C VAL A 22 -3.57 0.89 7.04
N GLY A 23 -2.38 1.27 7.51
CA GLY A 23 -1.98 2.67 7.62
C GLY A 23 -2.05 3.39 6.27
N PHE A 24 -1.46 2.81 5.22
CA PHE A 24 -1.48 3.35 3.87
C PHE A 24 -2.91 3.50 3.31
N ARG A 25 -3.79 2.52 3.56
CA ARG A 25 -5.19 2.58 3.14
C ARG A 25 -5.93 3.78 3.74
N ASN A 26 -5.71 4.08 5.02
CA ASN A 26 -6.45 5.13 5.72
C ASN A 26 -6.22 6.52 5.10
N GLY A 27 -5.07 6.75 4.46
CA GLY A 27 -4.76 8.00 3.78
C GLY A 27 -5.37 8.17 2.39
N LEU A 28 -6.09 7.18 1.84
CA LEU A 28 -6.45 7.15 0.41
C LEU A 28 -7.96 7.21 0.08
N GLU A 29 -8.80 7.76 0.96
CA GLU A 29 -10.24 7.99 0.70
C GLU A 29 -11.00 6.76 0.13
N PHE A 30 -10.72 5.56 0.64
CA PHE A 30 -11.44 4.34 0.24
C PHE A 30 -12.64 4.04 1.13
N PRO A 31 -13.62 3.24 0.65
CA PRO A 31 -14.76 2.82 1.47
C PRO A 31 -14.31 2.20 2.80
N ALA A 32 -14.87 2.69 3.90
CA ALA A 32 -14.48 2.27 5.25
C ALA A 32 -14.73 0.77 5.52
N ASN A 33 -15.72 0.18 4.84
CA ASN A 33 -16.11 -1.22 5.00
C ASN A 33 -15.27 -2.24 4.19
N GLN A 34 -14.26 -1.79 3.45
CA GLN A 34 -13.41 -2.68 2.67
C GLN A 34 -12.45 -3.48 3.57
N THR A 35 -12.17 -4.74 3.24
CA THR A 35 -11.07 -5.51 3.86
C THR A 35 -9.71 -5.13 3.28
N THR A 36 -8.61 -5.49 3.93
CA THR A 36 -7.26 -5.23 3.42
C THR A 36 -7.02 -5.89 2.06
N LEU A 37 -7.50 -7.12 1.86
CA LEU A 37 -7.38 -7.84 0.59
C LEU A 37 -8.17 -7.16 -0.53
N GLU A 38 -9.42 -6.78 -0.28
CA GLU A 38 -10.24 -6.06 -1.27
C GLU A 38 -9.61 -4.72 -1.65
N PHE A 39 -9.01 -4.03 -0.68
CA PHE A 39 -8.26 -2.80 -0.92
C PHE A 39 -7.08 -3.05 -1.88
N MET A 40 -6.24 -4.06 -1.60
CA MET A 40 -5.10 -4.41 -2.45
C MET A 40 -5.52 -4.72 -3.88
N VAL A 41 -6.58 -5.53 -4.06
CA VAL A 41 -7.12 -5.88 -5.37
C VAL A 41 -7.66 -4.65 -6.09
N SER A 42 -8.41 -3.81 -5.41
CA SER A 42 -8.98 -2.59 -5.99
C SER A 42 -7.90 -1.60 -6.39
N PHE A 43 -6.87 -1.44 -5.55
CA PHE A 43 -5.71 -0.59 -5.83
C PHE A 43 -4.95 -1.07 -7.05
N ALA A 44 -4.60 -2.36 -7.10
CA ALA A 44 -3.91 -2.96 -8.25
C ALA A 44 -4.71 -2.78 -9.56
N ASN A 45 -6.03 -2.97 -9.51
CA ASN A 45 -6.90 -2.77 -10.67
C ASN A 45 -6.94 -1.32 -11.16
N ARG A 46 -7.02 -0.34 -10.25
CA ARG A 46 -6.97 1.08 -10.62
C ARG A 46 -5.60 1.46 -11.16
N HIS A 47 -4.52 1.02 -10.50
CA HIS A 47 -3.16 1.28 -10.95
C HIS A 47 -2.90 0.73 -12.36
N LEU A 48 -3.36 -0.49 -12.64
CA LEU A 48 -3.27 -1.08 -13.98
C LEU A 48 -4.04 -0.25 -15.02
N LYS A 49 -5.25 0.22 -14.69
CA LYS A 49 -6.05 1.06 -15.60
C LYS A 49 -5.41 2.43 -15.86
N SER A 50 -4.84 3.06 -14.84
CA SER A 50 -4.25 4.39 -14.96
C SER A 50 -2.84 4.39 -15.54
N ASN A 51 -2.02 3.38 -15.20
CA ASN A 51 -0.57 3.40 -15.43
C ASN A 51 -0.08 2.19 -16.24
N GLY A 52 -0.95 1.25 -16.62
CA GLY A 52 -0.58 0.06 -17.40
C GLY A 52 0.27 -0.98 -16.63
N SER A 53 0.59 -0.71 -15.37
CA SER A 53 1.50 -1.52 -14.56
C SER A 53 0.75 -2.41 -13.58
N LYS A 54 1.20 -3.67 -13.44
CA LYS A 54 0.62 -4.61 -12.47
C LYS A 54 1.21 -4.39 -11.08
N ILE A 55 0.37 -4.58 -10.07
CA ILE A 55 0.76 -4.68 -8.66
C ILE A 55 0.36 -6.07 -8.16
N SER A 56 1.26 -6.68 -7.39
CA SER A 56 1.16 -8.03 -6.86
C SER A 56 0.23 -8.06 -5.66
N THR A 57 -0.84 -8.85 -5.72
CA THR A 57 -1.84 -8.95 -4.65
C THR A 57 -1.80 -10.27 -3.90
N LEU A 58 -0.92 -11.20 -4.29
CA LEU A 58 -0.84 -12.56 -3.75
C LEU A 58 -0.21 -12.62 -2.34
N SER A 59 0.56 -11.59 -1.96
CA SER A 59 1.11 -11.47 -0.61
C SER A 59 1.26 -10.01 -0.21
N TYR A 60 1.12 -9.73 1.08
CA TYR A 60 1.31 -8.39 1.63
C TYR A 60 2.73 -7.84 1.37
N GLY A 61 3.75 -8.71 1.45
CA GLY A 61 5.13 -8.31 1.21
C GLY A 61 5.39 -7.90 -0.25
N ALA A 62 4.87 -8.66 -1.22
CA ALA A 62 5.00 -8.32 -2.64
C ALA A 62 4.25 -7.02 -2.98
N PHE A 63 3.03 -6.87 -2.45
CA PHE A 63 2.27 -5.63 -2.59
C PHE A 63 3.03 -4.43 -2.05
N LEU A 64 3.62 -4.55 -0.86
CA LEU A 64 4.39 -3.48 -0.23
C LEU A 64 5.66 -3.12 -1.04
N ALA A 65 6.36 -4.12 -1.58
CA ALA A 65 7.48 -3.90 -2.47
C ALA A 65 7.08 -3.16 -3.76
N ASP A 66 5.90 -3.47 -4.31
CA ASP A 66 5.35 -2.76 -5.45
C ASP A 66 4.98 -1.31 -5.11
N LEU A 67 4.45 -1.03 -3.91
CA LEU A 67 4.20 0.35 -3.47
C LEU A 67 5.50 1.18 -3.42
N VAL A 68 6.60 0.57 -2.96
CA VAL A 68 7.92 1.22 -2.95
C VAL A 68 8.43 1.44 -4.37
N THR A 69 8.36 0.41 -5.22
CA THR A 69 8.81 0.48 -6.62
C THR A 69 8.06 1.54 -7.42
N ASN A 70 6.75 1.68 -7.16
CA ASN A 70 5.88 2.68 -7.78
C ASN A 70 5.89 4.03 -7.05
N LYS A 71 6.82 4.25 -6.10
CA LYS A 71 7.04 5.52 -5.37
C LYS A 71 5.84 6.02 -4.56
N TYR A 72 4.93 5.13 -4.16
CA TYR A 72 3.88 5.46 -3.19
C TYR A 72 4.41 5.54 -1.77
N LEU A 73 5.41 4.72 -1.46
CA LEU A 73 6.07 4.64 -0.16
C LEU A 73 7.59 4.69 -0.34
N THR A 74 8.28 5.22 0.66
CA THR A 74 9.74 5.12 0.81
C THR A 74 10.02 4.36 2.10
N LYS A 75 10.90 3.36 2.08
CA LYS A 75 11.29 2.66 3.30
C LYS A 75 12.09 3.61 4.20
N ALA A 76 11.70 3.73 5.47
CA ALA A 76 12.46 4.48 6.48
C ALA A 76 13.32 3.50 7.30
N GLU A 77 14.53 3.94 7.63
CA GLU A 77 15.45 3.24 8.54
C GLU A 77 15.10 3.52 10.00
#